data_AF-A0A7I2YQM8-F1
#
_entry.id   AF-A0A7I2YQM8-F1
#
_cell.length_a   1.000
_cell.length_b   1.000
_cell.length_c   1.000
_cell.angle_alpha   90.00
_cell.angle_beta   90.00
_cell.angle_gamma   90.00
#
_symmetry.space_group_name_H-M   'P 1'
#
loop_
_entity.id
_entity.type
_entity.pdbx_description
1 polymer ?
#
loop_
_entity_poly.entity_id
_entity_poly.type
_entity_poly.pdbx_seq_one_letter_code
_entity_poly.pdbx_strand_id
1 'polypeptide(L)'
;VFKSRTPPEAIALCSSLLEYTPSSRLSPLEACAHSFFDELRCLGTQLPNNRPLPPLFNFSAELSIQPSLNAILIPPHLRSPAGTTTLTPSSQ
;
A
#
# COMPACT_ATOMS: atom_id res chain seq x y z
N VAL A 1 -1.07 -21.76 -12.75
CA VAL A 1 -0.40 -20.52 -13.24
C VAL A 1 -1.43 -19.40 -13.22
N PHE A 2 -1.69 -18.85 -12.03
CA PHE A 2 -2.88 -18.04 -11.70
C PHE A 2 -4.21 -18.81 -11.77
N LYS A 3 -5.10 -18.55 -10.82
CA LYS A 3 -6.45 -19.15 -10.78
C LYS A 3 -7.38 -18.21 -11.55
N SER A 4 -8.50 -18.70 -12.06
CA SER A 4 -9.48 -17.89 -12.81
C SER A 4 -10.07 -16.70 -12.03
N ARG A 5 -9.79 -16.58 -10.73
CA ARG A 5 -10.19 -15.46 -9.86
C ARG A 5 -9.03 -14.55 -9.44
N THR A 6 -7.85 -14.68 -10.05
CA THR A 6 -6.73 -13.76 -9.76
C THR A 6 -7.06 -12.38 -10.31
N PRO A 7 -6.97 -11.29 -9.51
CA PRO A 7 -7.23 -9.95 -10.00
C PRO A 7 -6.20 -9.57 -11.08
N PRO A 8 -6.61 -8.86 -12.15
CA PRO A 8 -5.73 -8.51 -13.25
C PRO A 8 -4.52 -7.68 -12.80
N GLU A 9 -4.71 -6.81 -11.81
CA GLU A 9 -3.64 -6.00 -11.22
C GLU A 9 -2.51 -6.82 -10.59
N ALA A 10 -2.83 -7.97 -9.97
CA ALA A 10 -1.82 -8.85 -9.41
C ALA A 10 -0.99 -9.52 -10.51
N ILE A 11 -1.63 -9.88 -11.62
CA ILE A 11 -0.95 -10.49 -12.76
C ILE A 11 0.00 -9.46 -13.38
N ALA A 12 -0.47 -8.22 -13.59
CA ALA A 12 0.34 -7.14 -14.13
C ALA A 12 1.59 -6.88 -13.27
N LEU A 13 1.43 -6.78 -11.94
CA LEU A 13 2.56 -6.63 -11.02
C LEU A 13 3.56 -7.78 -11.13
N CYS A 14 3.07 -9.04 -11.12
CA CYS A 14 3.95 -10.20 -11.27
C CYS A 14 4.69 -10.21 -12.61
N SER A 15 4.05 -9.81 -13.70
CA SER A 15 4.68 -9.72 -15.02
C SER A 15 5.83 -8.71 -15.04
N SER A 16 5.68 -7.55 -14.40
CA SER A 16 6.71 -6.52 -14.31
C SER A 16 7.84 -6.85 -13.31
N LEU A 17 7.62 -7.77 -12.37
CA LEU A 17 8.65 -8.23 -11.44
C LEU A 17 9.45 -9.41 -12.00
N LEU A 18 8.77 -10.33 -12.69
CA LEU A 18 9.33 -11.58 -13.22
C LEU A 18 9.84 -11.40 -14.65
N GLU A 19 10.61 -10.34 -14.87
CA GLU A 19 11.20 -10.04 -16.17
C GLU A 19 12.63 -10.58 -16.28
N TYR A 20 12.95 -11.17 -17.43
CA TYR A 20 14.28 -11.72 -17.70
C TYR A 20 15.34 -10.63 -17.70
N THR A 21 15.04 -9.48 -18.32
CA THR A 21 15.93 -8.31 -18.34
C THR A 21 15.90 -7.65 -16.96
N PRO A 22 17.02 -7.62 -16.22
CA PRO A 22 17.04 -7.09 -14.86
C PRO A 22 16.71 -5.59 -14.80
N SER A 23 17.11 -4.83 -15.82
CA SER A 23 16.88 -3.38 -15.88
C SER A 23 15.42 -2.98 -16.16
N SER A 24 14.61 -3.90 -16.70
CA SER A 24 13.19 -3.66 -16.93
C SER A 24 12.33 -3.97 -15.70
N ARG A 25 12.91 -4.65 -14.70
CA ARG A 25 12.16 -5.03 -13.50
C ARG A 25 11.73 -3.79 -12.75
N LEU A 26 10.49 -3.85 -12.26
CA LEU A 26 9.93 -2.84 -11.39
C LEU A 26 10.82 -2.63 -10.16
N SER A 27 11.18 -1.38 -9.84
CA SER A 27 11.89 -1.10 -8.61
C SER A 27 10.99 -1.37 -7.39
N PRO A 28 11.56 -1.68 -6.21
CA PRO A 28 10.75 -1.97 -5.02
C PRO A 28 9.79 -0.82 -4.66
N LEU A 29 10.25 0.43 -4.79
CA LEU A 29 9.46 1.59 -4.43
C LEU A 29 8.33 1.87 -5.43
N GLU A 30 8.58 1.64 -6.73
CA GLU A 30 7.55 1.69 -7.76
C GLU A 30 6.55 0.54 -7.62
N ALA A 31 7.00 -0.66 -7.24
CA ALA A 31 6.12 -1.79 -6.96
C ALA A 31 5.22 -1.48 -5.75
N CYS A 32 5.76 -0.82 -4.72
CA CYS A 32 4.99 -0.30 -3.60
C CYS A 32 4.01 0.81 -3.99
N ALA A 33 4.13 1.42 -5.17
CA ALA A 33 3.19 2.41 -5.71
C ALA A 33 2.18 1.80 -6.72
N HIS A 34 2.23 0.48 -6.95
CA HIS A 34 1.34 -0.20 -7.89
C HIS A 34 -0.13 -0.18 -7.44
N SER A 35 -1.06 -0.20 -8.41
CA SER A 35 -2.53 -0.22 -8.25
C SER A 35 -3.03 -1.39 -7.40
N PHE A 36 -2.35 -2.52 -7.50
CA PHE A 36 -2.61 -3.71 -6.69
C PHE A 36 -2.66 -3.41 -5.18
N PHE A 37 -1.89 -2.43 -4.70
CA PHE A 37 -1.86 -2.02 -3.30
C PHE A 37 -2.77 -0.83 -2.97
N ASP A 38 -3.60 -0.34 -3.92
CA ASP A 38 -4.51 0.79 -3.67
C ASP A 38 -5.52 0.50 -2.56
N GLU A 39 -5.95 -0.76 -2.43
CA GLU A 39 -6.84 -1.17 -1.34
C GLU A 39 -6.22 -0.89 0.03
N LEU A 40 -4.90 -1.06 0.21
CA LEU A 40 -4.21 -0.75 1.46
C LEU A 40 -4.16 0.76 1.75
N ARG A 41 -4.34 1.58 0.72
CA ARG A 41 -4.37 3.05 0.80
C ARG A 41 -5.79 3.59 0.94
N CYS A 42 -6.82 2.75 0.91
CA CYS A 42 -8.21 3.19 1.11
C CYS A 42 -8.52 3.40 2.59
N LEU A 43 -9.35 4.42 2.86
CA LEU A 43 -9.88 4.68 4.19
C LEU A 43 -10.80 3.53 4.63
N GLY A 44 -10.48 2.92 5.76
CA GLY A 44 -11.31 1.86 6.35
C GLY A 44 -10.91 0.43 5.98
N THR A 45 -9.82 0.24 5.23
CA THR A 45 -9.27 -1.09 4.98
C THR A 45 -8.79 -1.72 6.28
N GLN A 46 -9.30 -2.92 6.55
CA GLN A 46 -9.02 -3.68 7.76
C GLN A 46 -8.63 -5.09 7.36
N LEU A 47 -7.90 -5.76 8.25
CA LEU A 47 -7.67 -7.18 8.09
C LEU A 47 -9.02 -7.94 8.10
N PRO A 48 -9.13 -9.12 7.48
CA PRO A 48 -10.34 -9.96 7.49
C PRO A 48 -10.89 -10.25 8.91
N ASN A 49 -10.03 -10.10 9.91
CA ASN A 49 -10.27 -10.29 11.34
C ASN A 49 -10.63 -8.97 12.07
N ASN A 50 -11.01 -7.90 11.35
CA ASN A 50 -11.33 -6.56 11.87
C ASN A 50 -10.20 -5.93 12.72
N ARG A 51 -8.95 -6.32 12.44
CA ARG A 51 -7.78 -5.68 13.06
C ARG A 51 -7.30 -4.51 12.20
N PRO A 52 -6.77 -3.43 12.81
CA PRO A 52 -6.15 -2.37 12.06
C PRO A 52 -4.93 -2.90 11.30
N LEU A 53 -4.66 -2.30 10.15
CA LEU A 53 -3.45 -2.57 9.38
C LEU A 53 -2.21 -2.24 10.24
N PRO A 54 -1.10 -3.00 10.09
CA PRO A 54 0.18 -2.63 10.69
C PRO A 54 0.67 -1.27 10.13
N PRO A 55 1.74 -0.67 10.70
CA PRO A 55 2.34 0.52 10.11
C PRO A 55 2.90 0.17 8.71
N LEU A 56 2.20 0.63 7.67
CA LEU A 56 2.55 0.40 6.26
C LEU A 56 3.18 1.61 5.57
N PHE A 57 2.97 2.82 6.14
CA PHE A 57 3.27 4.09 5.48
C PHE A 57 4.30 4.93 6.25
N ASN A 58 5.06 4.32 7.15
CA ASN A 58 6.13 4.93 7.94
C ASN A 58 7.45 5.04 7.16
N PHE A 59 7.38 5.48 5.90
CA PHE A 59 8.55 5.68 5.07
C PHE A 59 9.41 6.82 5.63
N SER A 60 10.73 6.63 5.63
CA SER A 60 11.70 7.62 6.09
C SER A 60 12.64 7.98 4.94
N ALA A 61 13.90 7.52 4.97
CA ALA A 61 14.88 7.76 3.93
C ALA A 61 14.48 7.24 2.53
N GLU A 62 13.52 6.32 2.47
CA GLU A 62 13.03 5.70 1.23
C GLU A 62 12.33 6.72 0.31
N LEU A 63 11.65 7.73 0.89
CA LEU A 63 10.96 8.80 0.13
C LEU A 63 11.91 9.73 -0.63
N SER A 64 13.19 9.75 -0.24
CA SER A 64 14.22 10.56 -0.91
C SER A 64 14.74 9.90 -2.19
N ILE A 65 14.52 8.59 -2.37
CA ILE A 65 15.00 7.83 -3.52
C ILE A 65 14.24 8.23 -4.79
N GLN A 66 12.90 8.31 -4.71
CA GLN A 66 12.04 8.65 -5.85
C GLN A 66 10.89 9.57 -5.41
N PRO A 67 11.14 10.90 -5.32
CA PRO A 67 10.16 11.85 -4.78
C PRO A 67 8.84 11.93 -5.56
N SER A 68 8.85 11.55 -6.83
CA SER A 68 7.66 11.53 -7.69
C SER A 68 6.59 10.54 -7.22
N LEU A 69 6.99 9.47 -6.53
CA LEU A 69 6.07 8.45 -6.03
C LEU A 69 5.45 8.81 -4.68
N ASN A 70 5.98 9.81 -3.97
CA ASN A 70 5.57 10.15 -2.60
C ASN A 70 4.07 10.50 -2.52
N ALA A 71 3.51 11.08 -3.59
CA ALA A 71 2.09 11.40 -3.69
C ALA A 71 1.19 10.15 -3.73
N ILE A 72 1.69 9.04 -4.28
CA ILE A 72 0.98 7.75 -4.37
C ILE A 72 1.24 6.92 -3.11
N LEU A 73 2.48 6.92 -2.62
CA LEU A 73 2.88 6.14 -1.45
C LEU A 73 2.25 6.65 -0.15
N ILE A 74 2.10 7.98 0.02
CA ILE A 74 1.49 8.57 1.22
C ILE A 74 0.11 9.14 0.86
N PRO A 75 -0.98 8.41 1.14
CA PRO A 75 -2.32 8.90 0.88
C PRO A 75 -2.65 10.12 1.77
N PRO A 76 -3.54 11.02 1.32
CA PRO A 76 -3.76 12.33 1.93
C PRO A 76 -4.25 12.27 3.38
N HIS A 77 -4.96 11.22 3.77
CA HIS A 77 -5.45 11.03 5.14
C HIS A 77 -4.37 10.56 6.13
N LEU A 78 -3.23 10.03 5.65
CA LEU A 78 -2.09 9.65 6.47
C LEU A 78 -1.03 10.74 6.59
N ARG A 79 -1.14 11.80 5.77
CA ARG A 79 -0.31 13.00 5.90
C ARG A 79 -0.56 13.77 7.19
N SER A 80 -1.65 13.47 7.90
CA SER A 80 -1.96 14.04 9.21
C SER A 80 -1.72 13.01 10.31
N PRO A 81 -0.91 13.30 11.35
CA PRO A 81 -0.68 12.40 12.48
C PRO A 81 -1.87 12.39 13.48
N ALA A 82 -3.12 12.41 13.01
CA ALA A 82 -4.29 12.53 13.87
C ALA A 82 -5.34 11.46 13.56
N GLY A 83 -5.42 10.44 14.42
CA GLY A 83 -6.67 9.72 14.63
C GLY A 83 -6.56 8.21 14.68
N THR A 84 -6.29 7.65 15.86
CA THR A 84 -7.03 6.50 16.39
C THR A 84 -6.74 6.36 17.88
N THR A 85 -7.61 6.93 18.71
CA THR A 85 -8.25 6.21 19.83
C THR A 85 -9.48 7.03 20.25
N THR A 86 -10.56 6.95 19.48
CA THR A 86 -11.91 7.18 20.02
C THR A 86 -12.25 5.95 20.85
N LEU A 87 -12.04 6.03 22.16
CA LEU A 87 -12.66 5.13 23.13
C LEU A 87 -13.55 5.98 24.03
N THR A 88 -14.77 6.23 23.56
CA THR A 88 -15.92 6.35 24.46
C THR A 88 -16.22 4.96 25.02
N PRO A 89 -16.33 4.84 26.35
CA PRO A 89 -17.54 4.24 26.88
C PRO A 89 -18.13 5.01 28.06
N SER A 90 -19.45 5.19 27.95
CA SER A 90 -20.43 5.02 29.02
C SER A 90 -20.58 6.10 30.10
N SER A 91 -21.71 6.81 29.99
CA SER A 91 -22.51 7.30 31.10
C SER A 91 -22.58 6.28 32.25
N GLN A 92 -22.14 6.69 33.44
CA GLN A 92 -23.00 6.76 34.63
C GLN A 92 -22.36 7.70 35.66
#